data_AF-A0A958XHZ6-F1
#
_entry.id   AF-A0A958XHZ6-F1
#
_cell.length_a   1.000
_cell.length_b   1.000
_cell.length_c   1.000
_cell.angle_alpha   90.00
_cell.angle_beta   90.00
_cell.angle_gamma   90.00
#
_symmetry.space_group_name_H-M   'P 1'
#
loop_
_entity.id
_entity.type
_entity.pdbx_description
1 polymer ?
#
loop_
_entity_poly.entity_id
_entity_poly.type
_entity_poly.pdbx_seq_one_letter_code
_entity_poly.pdbx_strand_id
1 'polypeptide(L)'
;MTVDAFYGYASVLIFIPWLLLIAAPNWRFTEPVAFASALLLSLVAAWFTFHYLTNGEAGGSLLSLEGLRNLFRNQAMVLTGWFNYLSFCLLVGIWQVHDARQEKISHLAVVPGLILTMLAGPAGLLVYLLVRAVRKGKWEVG
;
A
#
# COMPACT_ATOMS: atom_id res chain seq x y z
N MET A 1 6.72 22.32 7.73
CA MET A 1 7.56 21.10 7.67
C MET A 1 8.00 20.90 6.23
N THR A 2 9.23 20.45 5.98
CA THR A 2 9.73 20.21 4.62
C THR A 2 9.14 18.92 4.04
N VAL A 3 9.06 18.82 2.71
CA VAL A 3 8.60 17.61 1.99
C VAL A 3 9.46 16.40 2.39
N ASP A 4 10.76 16.59 2.58
CA ASP A 4 11.70 15.55 3.00
C ASP A 4 11.39 14.99 4.39
N ALA A 5 10.94 15.83 5.32
CA ALA A 5 10.55 15.37 6.65
C ALA A 5 9.32 14.46 6.58
N PHE A 6 8.31 14.82 5.78
CA PHE A 6 7.14 13.97 5.55
C PHE A 6 7.50 12.63 4.94
N TYR A 7 8.38 12.63 3.93
CA TYR A 7 8.91 11.42 3.32
C TYR A 7 9.61 10.53 4.36
N GLY A 8 10.49 11.10 5.18
CA GLY A 8 11.24 10.37 6.20
C GLY A 8 10.32 9.73 7.24
N TYR A 9 9.37 10.50 7.79
CA TYR A 9 8.43 9.98 8.78
C TYR A 9 7.55 8.87 8.21
N ALA A 10 6.95 9.07 7.03
CA ALA A 10 6.10 8.06 6.41
C ALA A 10 6.87 6.76 6.12
N SER A 11 8.11 6.88 5.62
CA SER A 11 8.94 5.72 5.26
C SER A 11 9.40 4.91 6.47
N VAL A 12 9.53 5.52 7.64
CA VAL A 12 9.84 4.80 8.88
C VAL A 12 8.58 4.26 9.56
N LEU A 13 7.55 5.09 9.67
CA LEU A 13 6.32 4.73 10.40
C LEU A 13 5.54 3.61 9.70
N ILE A 14 5.68 3.46 8.38
CA ILE A 14 5.00 2.38 7.64
C ILE A 14 5.44 0.98 8.10
N PHE A 15 6.63 0.82 8.67
CA PHE A 15 7.07 -0.48 9.19
C PHE A 15 6.26 -0.95 10.41
N ILE A 16 5.64 -0.04 11.16
CA ILE A 16 4.83 -0.39 12.33
C ILE A 16 3.65 -1.30 11.94
N PRO A 17 2.73 -0.89 11.05
CA PRO A 17 1.61 -1.75 10.66
C PRO A 17 2.08 -3.01 9.91
N TRP A 18 3.18 -2.97 9.15
CA TRP A 18 3.75 -4.16 8.53
C TRP A 18 4.27 -5.19 9.56
N LEU A 19 4.99 -4.73 10.58
CA LEU A 19 5.45 -5.59 11.67
C LEU A 19 4.27 -6.22 12.43
N LEU A 20 3.18 -5.47 12.64
CA LEU A 20 1.97 -6.01 13.25
C LEU A 20 1.32 -7.09 12.38
N LEU A 21 1.21 -6.86 11.06
CA LEU A 21 0.69 -7.85 10.11
C LEU A 21 1.55 -9.12 10.07
N ILE A 22 2.88 -8.99 10.13
CA ILE A 22 3.81 -10.12 10.06
C ILE A 22 3.86 -10.89 11.39
N ALA A 23 4.06 -10.20 12.51
CA ALA A 23 4.38 -10.83 13.79
C ALA A 23 3.15 -11.13 14.66
N ALA A 24 2.11 -10.30 14.56
CA ALA A 24 0.95 -10.36 15.43
C ALA A 24 -0.36 -10.30 14.64
N PRO A 25 -0.60 -11.21 13.67
CA PRO A 25 -1.79 -11.14 12.82
C PRO A 25 -3.05 -11.10 13.68
N ASN A 26 -3.16 -12.00 14.67
CA ASN A 26 -4.32 -12.23 15.54
C ASN A 26 -4.56 -11.19 16.64
N TRP A 27 -3.78 -10.12 16.66
CA TRP A 27 -3.98 -9.06 17.62
C TRP A 27 -5.11 -8.14 17.19
N ARG A 28 -6.01 -7.80 18.12
CA ARG A 28 -7.22 -6.99 17.89
C ARG A 28 -6.94 -5.61 17.29
N PHE A 29 -5.71 -5.09 17.40
CA PHE A 29 -5.32 -3.79 16.89
C PHE A 29 -4.53 -3.84 15.59
N THR A 30 -4.14 -5.03 15.09
CA THR A 30 -3.33 -5.16 13.87
C THR A 30 -4.04 -4.59 12.65
N GLU A 31 -5.25 -5.09 12.34
CA GLU A 31 -6.03 -4.61 11.20
C GLU A 31 -6.46 -3.14 11.35
N PRO A 32 -6.97 -2.67 12.52
CA PRO A 32 -7.31 -1.25 12.70
C PRO A 32 -6.12 -0.30 12.53
N VAL A 33 -4.96 -0.63 13.07
CA VAL A 33 -3.76 0.23 12.97
C VAL A 33 -3.26 0.28 11.52
N ALA A 34 -3.22 -0.89 10.84
CA ALA A 34 -2.86 -0.93 9.44
C ALA A 34 -3.85 -0.15 8.57
N PHE A 35 -5.15 -0.29 8.81
CA PHE A 35 -6.18 0.38 8.03
C PHE A 35 -6.17 1.89 8.27
N ALA A 36 -6.01 2.33 9.52
CA ALA A 36 -5.88 3.75 9.85
C ALA A 36 -4.62 4.37 9.20
N SER A 37 -3.50 3.63 9.17
CA SER A 37 -2.27 4.08 8.51
C SER A 37 -2.46 4.23 7.00
N ALA A 38 -3.08 3.24 6.35
CA ALA A 38 -3.43 3.31 4.93
C ALA A 38 -4.38 4.48 4.63
N LEU A 39 -5.44 4.62 5.42
CA LEU A 39 -6.42 5.70 5.26
C LEU A 39 -5.77 7.07 5.40
N LEU A 40 -4.92 7.27 6.42
CA LEU A 40 -4.20 8.52 6.62
C LEU A 40 -3.32 8.87 5.41
N LEU A 41 -2.53 7.91 4.92
CA LEU A 41 -1.68 8.10 3.74
C LEU A 41 -2.50 8.42 2.49
N SER A 42 -3.62 7.72 2.28
CA SER A 42 -4.55 7.99 1.18
C SER A 42 -5.15 9.38 1.26
N LEU A 43 -5.58 9.82 2.45
CA LEU A 43 -6.17 11.14 2.66
C LEU A 43 -5.16 12.27 2.42
N VAL A 44 -3.93 12.10 2.91
CA VAL A 44 -2.84 13.06 2.66
C VAL A 44 -2.54 13.14 1.17
N ALA A 45 -2.45 12.00 0.48
CA ALA A 45 -2.22 11.95 -0.96
C ALA A 45 -3.38 12.58 -1.76
N ALA A 46 -4.63 12.31 -1.37
CA ALA A 46 -5.80 12.91 -1.98
C ALA A 46 -5.84 14.43 -1.78
N TRP A 47 -5.46 14.92 -0.60
CA TRP A 47 -5.39 16.34 -0.31
C TRP A 47 -4.34 17.06 -1.17
N PHE A 48 -3.13 16.51 -1.30
CA PHE A 48 -2.11 17.07 -2.19
C PHE A 48 -2.53 17.05 -3.66
N THR A 49 -3.16 15.97 -4.10
CA THR A 49 -3.71 15.86 -5.46
C THR A 49 -4.75 16.95 -5.71
N PHE A 50 -5.70 17.12 -4.78
CA PHE A 50 -6.74 18.13 -4.88
C PHE A 50 -6.14 19.54 -4.95
N HIS A 51 -5.22 19.87 -4.04
CA HIS A 51 -4.55 21.16 -3.99
C HIS A 51 -3.77 21.47 -5.29
N TYR A 52 -3.08 20.48 -5.86
CA TYR A 52 -2.38 20.62 -7.12
C TYR A 52 -3.33 20.92 -8.30
N LEU A 53 -4.47 20.21 -8.35
CA LEU A 53 -5.46 20.40 -9.41
C LEU A 53 -6.17 21.76 -9.32
N THR A 54 -6.43 22.26 -8.11
CA THR A 54 -7.16 23.53 -7.91
C THR A 54 -6.30 24.78 -8.09
N ASN A 55 -4.98 24.68 -7.90
CA ASN A 55 -4.09 25.85 -7.96
C ASN A 55 -3.62 26.23 -9.36
N GLY A 56 -4.12 25.58 -10.41
CA GLY A 56 -3.79 25.94 -11.79
C GLY A 56 -2.36 25.56 -12.23
N GLU A 57 -1.58 24.87 -11.40
CA GLU A 57 -0.31 24.21 -11.77
C GLU A 57 -0.54 22.99 -12.70
N ALA A 58 -1.79 22.77 -13.12
CA ALA A 58 -2.29 21.66 -13.92
C ALA A 58 -1.80 21.65 -15.40
N GLY A 59 -0.53 21.97 -15.64
CA GLY A 59 0.15 21.70 -16.91
C GLY A 59 0.49 20.22 -17.14
N GLY A 60 0.22 19.35 -16.16
CA GLY A 60 0.46 17.92 -16.22
C GLY A 60 -0.82 17.13 -16.51
N SER A 61 -0.94 16.60 -17.72
CA SER A 61 -1.97 15.60 -18.04
C SER A 61 -1.47 14.19 -17.72
N LEU A 62 -2.19 13.47 -16.84
CA LEU A 62 -1.96 12.03 -16.57
C LEU A 62 -2.21 11.14 -17.79
N LEU A 63 -2.92 11.66 -18.79
CA LEU A 63 -3.23 10.95 -20.03
C LEU A 63 -2.12 11.07 -21.07
N SER A 64 -1.02 11.77 -20.76
CA SER A 64 0.13 11.93 -21.65
C SER A 64 1.44 11.65 -20.89
N LEU A 65 2.42 11.05 -21.56
CA LEU A 65 3.72 10.80 -20.93
C LEU A 65 4.44 12.10 -20.53
N GLU A 66 4.34 13.13 -21.36
CA GLU A 66 4.94 14.45 -21.07
C GLU A 66 4.28 15.13 -19.88
N GLY A 67 2.94 15.08 -19.81
CA GLY A 67 2.19 15.60 -18.67
C GLY A 67 2.48 14.83 -17.38
N LEU A 68 2.62 13.51 -17.45
CA LEU A 68 3.04 12.67 -16.33
C LEU A 68 4.46 13.05 -15.86
N ARG A 69 5.40 13.24 -16.79
CA ARG A 69 6.76 13.66 -16.48
C ARG A 69 6.78 15.02 -15.79
N ASN A 70 5.98 15.97 -16.26
CA ASN A 70 5.86 17.28 -15.63
C ASN A 70 5.28 17.18 -14.21
N LEU A 71 4.32 16.30 -13.98
CA LEU A 71 3.78 16.01 -12.66
C LEU A 71 4.87 15.52 -11.70
N PHE A 72 5.69 14.56 -12.13
CA PHE A 72 6.79 14.02 -11.32
C PHE A 72 7.99 14.97 -11.14
N ARG A 73 8.01 16.15 -11.78
CA ARG A 73 8.99 17.21 -11.44
C ARG A 73 8.61 17.92 -10.14
N ASN A 74 7.33 17.94 -9.77
CA ASN A 74 6.88 18.53 -8.52
C ASN A 74 7.12 17.54 -7.37
N GLN A 75 7.94 17.93 -6.39
CA GLN A 75 8.30 17.09 -5.24
C GLN A 75 7.08 16.65 -4.42
N ALA A 76 6.05 17.50 -4.28
CA ALA A 76 4.83 17.16 -3.57
C ALA A 76 4.02 16.09 -4.31
N MET A 77 4.04 16.10 -5.66
CA MET A 77 3.36 15.08 -6.46
C MET A 77 4.12 13.75 -6.49
N VAL A 78 5.46 13.77 -6.46
CA VAL A 78 6.27 12.56 -6.23
C VAL A 78 5.90 11.93 -4.90
N LEU A 79 5.85 12.72 -3.83
CA LEU A 79 5.48 12.26 -2.50
C LEU A 79 4.04 11.72 -2.45
N THR A 80 3.12 12.38 -3.15
CA THR A 80 1.72 11.95 -3.30
C THR A 80 1.62 10.58 -3.95
N GLY A 81 2.40 10.33 -5.01
CA GLY A 81 2.51 9.01 -5.64
C GLY A 81 3.05 7.96 -4.69
N TRP A 82 4.08 8.30 -3.91
CA TRP A 82 4.66 7.41 -2.89
C TRP A 82 3.66 7.05 -1.80
N PHE A 83 2.89 8.00 -1.28
CA PHE A 83 1.88 7.73 -0.25
C PHE A 83 0.71 6.89 -0.76
N ASN A 84 0.25 7.14 -1.99
CA ASN A 84 -0.73 6.27 -2.65
C ASN A 84 -0.20 4.84 -2.80
N TYR A 85 1.07 4.68 -3.22
CA TYR A 85 1.70 3.37 -3.35
C TYR A 85 1.79 2.63 -2.00
N LEU A 86 2.29 3.30 -0.95
CA LEU A 86 2.40 2.70 0.39
C LEU A 86 1.04 2.32 0.96
N SER A 87 0.04 3.19 0.83
CA SER A 87 -1.31 2.92 1.28
C SER A 87 -1.90 1.69 0.57
N PHE A 88 -1.79 1.64 -0.76
CA PHE A 88 -2.29 0.53 -1.55
C PHE A 88 -1.62 -0.79 -1.15
N CYS A 89 -0.29 -0.81 -1.01
CA CYS A 89 0.43 -2.01 -0.56
C CYS A 89 -0.02 -2.47 0.82
N LEU A 90 -0.30 -1.54 1.73
CA LEU A 90 -0.77 -1.88 3.07
C LEU A 90 -2.20 -2.42 3.06
N LEU A 91 -3.10 -1.85 2.25
CA LEU A 91 -4.45 -2.39 2.04
C LEU A 91 -4.41 -3.81 1.49
N VAL A 92 -3.51 -4.06 0.53
CA VAL A 92 -3.27 -5.41 0.00
C VAL A 92 -2.73 -6.34 1.10
N GLY A 93 -1.80 -5.88 1.94
CA GLY A 93 -1.30 -6.66 3.08
C GLY A 93 -2.39 -7.02 4.10
N ILE A 94 -3.28 -6.08 4.42
CA ILE A 94 -4.46 -6.32 5.25
C ILE A 94 -5.35 -7.39 4.61
N TRP A 95 -5.64 -7.24 3.32
CA TRP A 95 -6.43 -8.19 2.57
C TRP A 95 -5.79 -9.60 2.56
N GLN A 96 -4.47 -9.71 2.36
CA GLN A 96 -3.76 -10.99 2.40
C GLN A 96 -3.92 -11.69 3.76
N VAL A 97 -3.76 -10.96 4.88
CA VAL A 97 -3.94 -11.53 6.23
C VAL A 97 -5.40 -11.93 6.45
N HIS A 98 -6.35 -11.09 6.04
CA HIS A 98 -7.78 -11.33 6.21
C HIS A 98 -8.26 -12.52 5.38
N ASP A 99 -7.92 -12.58 4.09
CA ASP A 99 -8.23 -13.69 3.19
C ASP A 99 -7.60 -14.99 3.71
N ALA A 100 -6.33 -14.97 4.14
CA ALA A 100 -5.67 -16.17 4.66
C ALA A 100 -6.40 -16.76 5.87
N ARG A 101 -6.99 -15.91 6.72
CA ARG A 101 -7.80 -16.37 7.86
C ARG A 101 -9.10 -17.02 7.43
N GLN A 102 -9.81 -16.38 6.49
CA GLN A 102 -11.05 -16.95 5.95
C GLN A 102 -10.79 -18.30 5.29
N GLU A 103 -9.68 -18.41 4.57
CA GLU A 103 -9.27 -19.60 3.83
C GLU A 103 -8.47 -20.60 4.67
N LYS A 104 -8.32 -20.36 5.98
CA LYS A 104 -7.57 -21.22 6.93
C LYS A 104 -6.12 -21.52 6.49
N ILE A 105 -5.51 -20.60 5.75
CA ILE A 105 -4.11 -20.66 5.34
C ILE A 105 -3.24 -20.27 6.54
N SER A 106 -2.28 -21.12 6.90
CA SER A 106 -1.31 -20.83 7.97
C SER A 106 -0.58 -19.51 7.70
N HIS A 107 -0.53 -18.62 8.69
CA HIS A 107 0.10 -17.30 8.58
C HIS A 107 1.55 -17.35 8.07
N LEU A 108 2.32 -18.38 8.46
CA LEU A 108 3.71 -18.54 8.03
C LEU A 108 3.87 -18.62 6.50
N ALA A 109 2.86 -19.10 5.77
CA ALA A 109 2.87 -19.16 4.32
C ALA A 109 2.48 -17.83 3.66
N VAL A 110 1.87 -16.92 4.41
CA VAL A 110 1.46 -15.58 3.98
C VAL A 110 2.62 -14.60 4.12
N VAL A 111 3.50 -14.80 5.11
CA VAL A 111 4.64 -13.92 5.43
C VAL A 111 5.54 -13.60 4.21
N PRO A 112 5.94 -14.57 3.36
CA PRO A 112 6.71 -14.25 2.16
C PRO A 112 5.97 -13.31 1.20
N GLY A 113 4.65 -13.52 1.06
CA GLY A 113 3.77 -12.64 0.29
C GLY A 113 3.71 -11.23 0.88
N LEU A 114 3.56 -11.10 2.20
CA LEU A 114 3.53 -9.80 2.89
C LEU A 114 4.83 -9.02 2.73
N ILE A 115 5.98 -9.67 2.92
CA ILE A 115 7.30 -9.04 2.75
C ILE A 115 7.48 -8.57 1.31
N LEU A 116 7.11 -9.39 0.34
CA LEU A 116 7.17 -9.02 -1.07
C LEU A 116 6.16 -7.93 -1.44
N THR A 117 4.99 -7.86 -0.78
CA THR A 117 4.02 -6.78 -1.00
C THR A 117 4.57 -5.47 -0.47
N MET A 118 5.24 -5.49 0.69
CA MET A 118 5.89 -4.33 1.26
C MET A 118 7.01 -3.78 0.36
N LEU A 119 7.83 -4.67 -0.24
CA LEU A 119 9.01 -4.27 -1.02
C LEU A 119 8.73 -4.02 -2.50
N ALA A 120 7.82 -4.82 -3.08
CA ALA A 120 7.60 -4.90 -4.53
C ALA A 120 6.11 -4.85 -4.89
N GLY A 121 5.24 -4.42 -3.96
CA GLY A 121 3.82 -4.19 -4.17
C GLY A 121 3.09 -5.37 -4.82
N PRO A 122 2.71 -5.28 -6.11
CA PRO A 122 1.97 -6.32 -6.79
C PRO A 122 2.67 -7.69 -6.84
N ALA A 123 4.00 -7.75 -6.80
CA ALA A 123 4.71 -9.03 -6.82
C ALA A 123 4.37 -9.91 -5.60
N GLY A 124 4.25 -9.32 -4.42
CA GLY A 124 3.86 -10.06 -3.21
C GLY A 124 2.42 -10.54 -3.23
N LEU A 125 1.52 -9.77 -3.84
CA LEU A 125 0.15 -10.19 -4.10
C LEU A 125 0.11 -11.45 -4.98
N LEU A 126 0.87 -11.46 -6.08
CA LEU A 126 0.94 -12.62 -6.97
C LEU A 126 1.48 -13.86 -6.24
N VAL A 127 2.52 -13.70 -5.42
CA VAL A 127 3.06 -14.81 -4.61
C VAL A 127 2.00 -15.35 -3.64
N TYR A 128 1.26 -14.47 -2.96
CA TYR A 128 0.17 -14.89 -2.08
C TYR A 128 -0.93 -15.64 -2.83
N LEU A 129 -1.34 -15.14 -4.01
CA LEU A 129 -2.34 -15.79 -4.83
C LEU A 129 -1.89 -17.18 -5.29
N LEU A 130 -0.60 -17.37 -5.60
CA LEU A 130 -0.04 -18.69 -5.89
C LEU A 130 -0.10 -19.61 -4.67
N VAL A 131 0.28 -19.12 -3.48
CA VAL A 131 0.15 -19.88 -2.22
C VAL A 131 -1.30 -20.30 -1.99
N ARG A 132 -2.24 -19.38 -2.19
CA ARG A 132 -3.69 -19.64 -2.08
C ARG A 132 -4.15 -20.70 -3.07
N ALA A 133 -3.76 -20.59 -4.34
CA ALA A 133 -4.13 -21.54 -5.39
C ALA A 133 -3.61 -22.95 -5.12
N VAL A 134 -2.34 -23.09 -4.72
CA VAL A 134 -1.73 -24.38 -4.40
C VAL A 134 -2.41 -25.02 -3.19
N ARG A 135 -2.77 -24.24 -2.18
CA ARG A 135 -3.42 -24.76 -0.96
C ARG A 135 -4.89 -25.10 -1.15
N LYS A 136 -5.61 -24.40 -2.03
CA LYS A 136 -7.00 -24.73 -2.35
C LYS A 136 -7.17 -25.94 -3.28
N GLY A 137 -6.12 -26.35 -4.00
CA GLY A 137 -6.16 -27.51 -4.90
C GLY A 137 -7.09 -27.36 -6.13
N LYS A 138 -8.05 -26.43 -6.12
CA LYS A 138 -8.91 -26.03 -7.23
C LYS A 138 -9.22 -24.54 -7.11
N TRP A 139 -8.93 -23.80 -8.17
CA TRP A 139 -9.32 -22.40 -8.33
C TRP A 139 -10.84 -22.36 -8.56
N GLU A 140 -11.61 -22.17 -7.50
CA GLU A 140 -13.02 -21.80 -7.63
C GLU A 140 -13.10 -20.29 -7.37
N VAL A 141 -13.25 -19.54 -8.47
CA VAL A 141 -13.65 -18.13 -8.45
C VAL A 141 -15.15 -18.15 -8.13
N GLY A 142 -15.48 -17.99 -6.86
CA GLY A 142 -16.83 -17.81 -6.34
C GLY A 142 -17.04 -16.39 -5.87
#